data_AF-A0A803R3N7-F1
#
_entry.id   AF-A0A803R3N7-F1
#
_cell.length_a   1.000
_cell.length_b   1.000
_cell.length_c   1.000
_cell.angle_alpha   90.00
_cell.angle_beta   90.00
_cell.angle_gamma   90.00
#
_symmetry.space_group_name_H-M   'P 1'
#
loop_
_entity.id
_entity.type
_entity.pdbx_description
1 polymer ?
#
loop_
_entity_poly.entity_id
_entity_poly.type
_entity_poly.pdbx_seq_one_letter_code
_entity_poly.pdbx_strand_id
1 'polypeptide(L)' 'MTDPNGCTQYTLTRVNWTGTTKGHPYTYGAAEVSPELIHRLRESNHSESYLFARKFSPDCLKPLMDIAKKAIFRD' A
#
# COMPACT_ATOMS: atom_id res chain seq x y z
N MET A 1 -8.29 23.62 14.71
CA MET A 1 -6.87 23.33 14.98
C MET A 1 -6.14 23.57 13.67
N THR A 2 -5.44 24.69 13.54
CA THR A 2 -4.74 25.09 12.32
C THR A 2 -3.27 24.73 12.52
N ASP A 3 -2.72 23.92 11.63
CA ASP A 3 -1.29 23.57 11.62
C ASP A 3 -0.55 24.59 10.75
N PRO A 4 0.27 25.47 11.34
CA PRO A 4 0.96 26.55 10.62
C PRO A 4 2.11 26.07 9.72
N ASN A 5 2.57 24.82 9.85
CA ASN A 5 3.58 24.22 8.96
C ASN A 5 2.95 23.32 7.88
N GLY A 6 1.65 23.08 7.96
CA GLY A 6 0.87 22.24 7.07
C GLY A 6 1.20 20.76 7.21
N CYS A 7 0.25 19.95 7.69
CA CYS A 7 0.21 18.53 7.37
C CYS A 7 0.44 18.40 5.86
N THR A 8 1.44 17.62 5.47
CA THR A 8 1.70 17.36 4.06
C THR A 8 0.38 16.93 3.40
N GLN A 9 0.02 17.53 2.27
CA GLN A 9 -1.27 17.27 1.62
C GLN A 9 -1.36 15.86 0.99
N TYR A 10 -0.47 14.94 1.39
CA TYR A 10 -0.40 13.58 0.91
C TYR A 10 -0.40 12.58 2.08
N THR A 11 -0.97 11.40 1.84
CA THR A 11 -1.01 10.31 2.81
C THR A 11 0.17 9.36 2.59
N LEU A 12 0.65 8.72 3.66
CA LEU A 12 1.62 7.63 3.57
C LEU A 12 0.97 6.29 3.24
N THR A 13 -0.35 6.25 3.02
CA THR A 13 -1.09 5.04 2.67
C THR A 13 -1.49 5.00 1.19
N ARG A 14 -0.97 4.01 0.46
CA ARG A 14 -1.41 3.69 -0.89
C ARG A 14 -2.79 3.04 -0.88
N VAL A 15 -3.74 3.66 -1.58
CA VAL A 15 -5.08 3.11 -1.82
C VAL A 15 -5.31 2.95 -3.32
N ASN A 16 -5.56 1.73 -3.79
CA ASN A 16 -5.83 1.47 -5.20
C ASN A 16 -7.32 1.68 -5.51
N TRP A 17 -7.62 2.65 -6.37
CA TRP A 17 -8.98 2.99 -6.79
C TRP A 17 -9.31 2.54 -8.23
N THR A 18 -8.38 1.85 -8.90
CA THR A 18 -8.57 1.38 -10.28
C THR A 18 -9.71 0.36 -10.37
N GLY A 19 -10.60 0.53 -11.36
CA GLY A 19 -11.68 -0.41 -11.63
C GLY A 19 -12.73 -0.51 -10.52
N THR A 20 -12.80 0.48 -9.64
CA THR A 20 -13.70 0.44 -8.49
C THR A 20 -15.13 0.82 -8.87
N THR A 21 -16.09 0.13 -8.23
CA THR A 21 -17.52 0.44 -8.33
C THR A 21 -18.06 0.65 -6.91
N LYS A 22 -19.04 1.55 -6.75
CA LYS A 22 -19.72 1.82 -5.46
C LYS A 22 -18.82 2.33 -4.32
N GLY A 23 -17.69 2.97 -4.63
CA GLY A 23 -16.87 3.67 -3.63
C GLY A 23 -16.01 2.76 -2.75
N HIS A 24 -15.78 1.51 -3.15
CA HIS A 24 -14.83 0.63 -2.47
C HIS A 24 -13.51 0.54 -3.24
N PRO A 25 -12.33 0.61 -2.58
CA PRO A 25 -11.04 0.43 -3.25
C PRO A 25 -10.93 -0.95 -3.93
N TYR A 26 -9.92 -1.19 -4.75
CA TYR A 26 -9.59 -2.52 -5.25
C TYR A 26 -9.13 -3.44 -4.10
N THR A 27 -9.58 -4.69 -4.06
CA THR A 27 -9.10 -5.69 -3.07
C THR A 27 -8.07 -6.62 -3.71
N TYR A 28 -6.85 -6.63 -3.18
CA TYR A 28 -5.81 -7.59 -3.58
C TYR A 28 -6.07 -8.97 -2.98
N GLY A 29 -6.01 -10.00 -3.81
CA GLY A 29 -6.07 -11.41 -3.43
C GLY A 29 -4.71 -12.03 -3.15
N ALA A 30 -4.69 -13.20 -2.49
CA ALA A 30 -3.44 -13.88 -2.11
C ALA A 30 -2.55 -14.21 -3.32
N ALA A 31 -3.13 -14.52 -4.48
CA ALA A 31 -2.39 -14.84 -5.71
C ALA A 31 -1.66 -13.63 -6.32
N GLU A 32 -2.04 -12.40 -5.96
CA GLU A 32 -1.40 -11.19 -6.43
C GLU A 32 -0.21 -10.77 -5.55
N VAL A 33 -0.09 -11.34 -4.35
CA VAL A 33 0.95 -10.98 -3.40
C VAL A 33 2.31 -11.45 -3.94
N SER A 34 3.12 -10.48 -4.34
CA SER A 34 4.48 -10.70 -4.83
C SER A 34 5.41 -9.55 -4.40
N PRO A 35 6.74 -9.76 -4.37
CA PRO A 35 7.70 -8.68 -4.14
C PRO A 35 7.52 -7.50 -5.11
N GLU A 36 7.22 -7.77 -6.38
CA GLU A 36 7.00 -6.75 -7.41
C GLU A 36 5.73 -5.93 -7.14
N LEU A 37 4.68 -6.54 -6.59
CA LEU A 37 3.53 -5.80 -6.11
C LEU A 37 3.93 -4.87 -4.96
N ILE A 38 4.69 -5.34 -3.97
CA ILE A 38 5.11 -4.52 -2.82
C ILE A 38 5.96 -3.33 -3.27
N HIS A 39 6.90 -3.52 -4.19
CA HIS A 39 7.71 -2.42 -4.74
C HIS A 39 6.84 -1.38 -5.44
N ARG A 40 5.91 -1.80 -6.31
CA ARG A 40 4.98 -0.87 -6.97
C ARG A 40 4.06 -0.14 -6.00
N LEU A 41 3.71 -0.76 -4.87
CA LEU A 41 2.86 -0.11 -3.85
C LEU A 41 3.60 0.96 -3.06
N ARG A 42 4.95 0.88 -2.97
CA ARG A 42 5.80 1.89 -2.32
C ARG A 42 6.02 3.13 -3.17
N GLU A 43 5.97 2.99 -4.50
CA GLU A 43 6.12 4.10 -5.44
C GLU A 43 5.07 5.19 -5.20
N SER A 44 5.53 6.42 -5.02
CA SER A 44 4.68 7.59 -4.85
C SER A 44 5.03 8.65 -5.90
N ASN A 45 4.06 9.54 -6.14
CA ASN A 45 4.27 10.74 -6.96
C ASN A 45 4.75 11.95 -6.14
N HIS A 46 5.07 11.74 -4.86
CA HIS A 46 5.53 12.76 -3.92
C HIS A 46 6.99 12.51 -3.54
N SER A 47 7.56 13.35 -2.68
CA SER A 47 8.96 13.19 -2.27
C SER A 47 9.22 11.89 -1.49
N GLU A 48 8.20 11.36 -0.80
CA GLU A 48 8.32 10.21 0.09
C GLU A 48 7.57 8.98 -0.42
N SER A 49 8.13 7.79 -0.23
CA SER A 49 7.44 6.52 -0.51
C SER A 49 6.18 6.33 0.35
N TYR A 50 5.24 5.53 -0.15
CA TYR A 50 4.16 5.02 0.69
C TYR A 50 4.72 4.01 1.70
N LEU A 51 4.31 4.14 2.96
CA LEU A 51 4.69 3.22 4.05
C LEU A 51 3.64 2.15 4.30
N PHE A 52 2.39 2.43 3.92
CA PHE A 52 1.26 1.53 4.10
C PHE A 52 0.53 1.30 2.79
N ALA A 53 -0.07 0.13 2.64
CA ALA A 53 -1.04 -0.17 1.58
C ALA A 53 -2.23 -0.88 2.20
N ARG A 54 -3.42 -0.71 1.61
CA ARG A 54 -4.64 -1.30 2.17
C ARG A 54 -5.50 -2.04 1.14
N LYS A 55 -6.41 -2.82 1.73
CA LYS A 55 -7.41 -3.67 1.10
C LYS A 55 -6.82 -4.94 0.49
N PHE A 56 -6.16 -5.71 1.33
CA PHE A 56 -5.84 -7.11 1.07
C PHE A 56 -6.97 -7.98 1.64
N SER A 57 -7.31 -9.08 0.97
CA SER A 57 -8.19 -10.09 1.53
C SER A 57 -7.49 -10.84 2.69
N PRO A 58 -8.25 -11.47 3.61
CA PRO A 58 -7.66 -12.10 4.80
C PRO A 58 -6.64 -13.21 4.50
N ASP A 59 -6.81 -13.92 3.41
CA ASP A 59 -5.92 -14.98 2.92
C ASP A 59 -4.55 -14.47 2.45
N CYS A 60 -4.39 -13.15 2.24
CA CYS A 60 -3.09 -12.53 1.93
C CYS A 60 -2.10 -12.58 3.10
N LEU A 61 -2.55 -12.83 4.34
CA LEU A 61 -1.66 -12.78 5.51
C LEU A 61 -0.45 -13.70 5.35
N LYS A 62 -0.66 -14.96 4.96
CA LYS A 62 0.42 -15.94 4.80
C LYS A 62 1.45 -15.51 3.74
N PRO A 63 1.08 -15.26 2.47
CA PRO A 63 2.06 -14.87 1.46
C PRO A 63 2.74 -13.54 1.78
N LEU A 64 2.07 -12.59 2.45
CA LEU A 64 2.69 -11.34 2.90
C LEU A 64 3.80 -11.60 3.92
N MET A 65 3.55 -12.46 4.90
CA MET A 65 4.56 -12.85 5.89
C MET A 65 5.73 -13.61 5.25
N ASP A 66 5.45 -14.47 4.27
CA ASP A 66 6.48 -15.25 3.56
C ASP A 66 7.47 -14.35 2.79
N ILE A 67 6.99 -13.23 2.22
CA ILE A 67 7.85 -12.28 1.50
C ILE A 67 8.44 -11.18 2.38
N ALA A 68 7.94 -11.00 3.62
CA ALA A 68 8.28 -9.86 4.47
C ALA A 68 9.80 -9.71 4.69
N LYS A 69 10.50 -10.83 4.98
CA LYS A 69 11.96 -10.81 5.21
C LYS A 69 12.77 -10.47 3.96
N LYS A 70 12.20 -10.60 2.76
CA LYS A 70 12.90 -10.36 1.49
C LYS A 70 12.55 -9.00 0.88
N ALA A 71 11.32 -8.53 1.05
CA ALA A 71 10.79 -7.36 0.36
C ALA A 71 10.28 -6.24 1.29
N ILE A 72 10.06 -6.51 2.58
CA ILE A 72 9.51 -5.53 3.54
C ILE A 72 10.58 -5.06 4.52
N PHE A 73 11.44 -5.97 5.01
CA PHE A 73 12.45 -5.66 6.04
C PHE A 73 13.88 -5.48 5.53
N ARG A 74 14.08 -5.25 4.22
CA ARG A 74 15.41 -5.07 3.60
C ARG A 74 15.61 -3.66 3.04
N ASP A 75 15.01 -2.67 3.69
CA ASP A 75 15.31 -1.26 3.41
C ASP A 75 16.70 -0.90 3.94
#